data_AF-A0A3M2BMG8-F1
#
_entry.id   AF-A0A3M2BMG8-F1
#
_cell.length_a   1.000
_cell.length_b   1.000
_cell.length_c   1.000
_cell.angle_alpha   90.00
_cell.angle_beta   90.00
_cell.angle_gamma   90.00
#
_symmetry.space_group_name_H-M   'P 1'
#
loop_
_entity.id
_entity.type
_entity.pdbx_description
1 polymer ?
#
loop_
_entity_poly.entity_id
_entity_poly.type
_entity_poly.pdbx_seq_one_letter_code
_entity_poly.pdbx_strand_id
1 'polypeptide(L)'
;MSGGSSDNPSGHSARCVIWRAPDAAVPRDLAAALHRRQVWSVECESATWAVAELCRMHTSDAETPVILLLVNPKALVGAEEVVAVASRYAPHASAWVYEEENDPPLRALSQLSDENEEQCEQSDSMDMSAGLRLIDDSAPEGESEPDNQPSGCETGQTSPSVLSRDELASLKRPEQVRDPEA
;
A
#
# COMPACT_ATOMS: atom_id res chain seq x y z
N MET A 1 -2.24 -12.92 20.18
CA MET A 1 -1.40 -13.10 18.99
C MET A 1 -2.19 -13.89 17.98
N SER A 2 -2.97 -13.19 17.15
CA SER A 2 -3.81 -13.83 16.14
C SER A 2 -2.91 -14.40 15.06
N GLY A 3 -2.81 -15.73 15.00
CA GLY A 3 -2.28 -16.43 13.84
C GLY A 3 -3.23 -16.19 12.68
N GLY A 4 -2.93 -15.20 11.86
CA GLY A 4 -3.64 -14.96 10.61
C GLY A 4 -3.38 -16.16 9.72
N SER A 5 -4.42 -16.97 9.50
CA SER A 5 -4.46 -17.95 8.43
C SER A 5 -4.03 -17.23 7.15
N SER A 6 -2.80 -17.49 6.73
CA SER A 6 -2.34 -17.18 5.39
C SER A 6 -3.06 -18.17 4.48
N ASP A 7 -4.35 -17.94 4.25
CA ASP A 7 -5.00 -18.37 3.02
C ASP A 7 -4.19 -17.69 1.94
N ASN A 8 -3.17 -18.39 1.47
CA ASN A 8 -2.36 -18.00 0.34
C ASN A 8 -2.96 -18.76 -0.83
N PRO A 9 -3.97 -18.19 -1.51
CA PRO A 9 -4.71 -18.91 -2.53
C PRO A 9 -3.83 -19.04 -3.78
N SER A 10 -3.14 -20.17 -3.87
CA SER A 10 -2.20 -20.56 -4.93
C SER A 10 -2.87 -20.81 -6.30
N GLY A 11 -3.87 -20.00 -6.67
CA GLY A 11 -4.61 -20.09 -7.93
C GLY A 11 -5.07 -18.74 -8.49
N HIS A 12 -4.58 -17.61 -7.95
CA HIS A 12 -4.89 -16.28 -8.50
C HIS A 12 -3.94 -15.91 -9.62
N SER A 13 -4.46 -15.27 -10.65
CA SER A 13 -3.69 -14.86 -11.83
C SER A 13 -2.82 -13.62 -11.57
N ALA A 14 -3.21 -12.80 -10.59
CA ALA A 14 -2.51 -11.60 -10.15
C ALA A 14 -2.97 -11.18 -8.74
N ARG A 15 -2.21 -10.27 -8.12
CA ARG A 15 -2.55 -9.59 -6.86
C ARG A 15 -2.68 -8.09 -7.09
N CYS A 16 -3.65 -7.46 -6.44
CA CYS A 16 -3.99 -6.06 -6.65
C CYS A 16 -4.15 -5.31 -5.33
N VAL A 17 -3.48 -4.18 -5.19
CA VAL A 17 -3.73 -3.20 -4.13
C VAL A 17 -4.63 -2.11 -4.70
N ILE A 18 -5.86 -2.01 -4.21
CA ILE A 18 -6.82 -0.99 -4.63
C ILE A 18 -6.70 0.18 -3.66
N TRP A 19 -6.14 1.30 -4.13
CA TRP A 19 -6.11 2.54 -3.37
C TRP A 19 -7.26 3.46 -3.78
N ARG A 20 -8.11 3.79 -2.82
CA ARG A 20 -9.30 4.64 -3.00
C ARG A 20 -9.35 5.72 -1.90
N ALA A 21 -10.16 6.75 -2.12
CA ALA A 21 -10.47 7.72 -1.08
C ALA A 21 -11.32 7.05 0.04
N PRO A 22 -11.21 7.49 1.30
CA PRO A 22 -11.96 6.89 2.42
C PRO A 22 -13.47 6.85 2.21
N ASP A 23 -14.05 7.92 1.66
CA ASP A 23 -15.50 8.05 1.41
C ASP A 23 -15.95 7.45 0.07
N ALA A 24 -15.02 6.95 -0.74
CA ALA A 24 -15.32 6.34 -2.03
C ALA A 24 -15.40 4.82 -1.89
N ALA A 25 -16.45 4.20 -2.44
CA ALA A 25 -16.52 2.75 -2.58
C ALA A 25 -15.81 2.29 -3.87
N VAL A 26 -15.34 1.04 -3.90
CA VAL A 26 -14.87 0.43 -5.15
C VAL A 26 -16.05 0.28 -6.10
N PRO A 27 -15.97 0.79 -7.34
CA PRO A 27 -17.03 0.64 -8.33
C PRO A 27 -17.40 -0.83 -8.55
N ARG A 28 -18.70 -1.14 -8.54
CA ARG A 28 -19.21 -2.52 -8.60
C ARG A 28 -18.70 -3.28 -9.82
N ASP A 29 -18.64 -2.61 -10.96
CA ASP A 29 -18.22 -3.21 -12.22
C ASP A 29 -16.71 -3.54 -12.22
N LEU A 30 -15.91 -2.69 -11.57
CA LEU A 30 -14.49 -2.96 -11.35
C LEU A 30 -14.29 -4.18 -10.44
N ALA A 31 -14.98 -4.23 -9.30
CA ALA A 31 -14.91 -5.37 -8.38
C ALA A 31 -15.35 -6.68 -9.07
N ALA A 32 -16.43 -6.64 -9.86
CA ALA A 32 -16.90 -7.78 -10.64
C ALA A 32 -15.89 -8.21 -11.73
N ALA A 33 -15.18 -7.26 -12.35
CA ALA A 33 -14.13 -7.57 -13.32
C ALA A 33 -12.91 -8.23 -12.67
N LEU A 34 -12.45 -7.73 -11.53
CA LEU A 34 -11.34 -8.33 -10.77
C LEU A 34 -11.69 -9.76 -10.31
N HIS A 35 -12.89 -9.96 -9.77
CA HIS A 35 -13.38 -11.28 -9.36
C HIS A 35 -13.43 -12.27 -10.54
N ARG A 36 -14.00 -11.87 -11.69
CA ARG A 36 -14.08 -12.74 -12.88
C ARG A 36 -12.72 -13.17 -13.41
N ARG A 37 -11.69 -12.33 -13.23
CA ARG A 37 -10.30 -12.62 -13.64
C ARG A 37 -9.50 -13.35 -12.57
N GLN A 38 -10.11 -13.69 -11.44
CA GLN A 38 -9.44 -14.31 -10.30
C GLN A 38 -8.22 -13.49 -9.86
N VAL A 39 -8.39 -12.16 -9.79
CA VAL A 39 -7.40 -11.25 -9.21
C VAL A 39 -7.69 -11.12 -7.73
N TRP A 40 -6.71 -11.45 -6.89
CA TRP A 40 -6.83 -11.25 -5.45
C TRP A 40 -6.59 -9.78 -5.13
N SER A 41 -7.53 -9.12 -4.44
CA SER A 41 -7.44 -7.68 -4.18
C SER A 41 -7.55 -7.33 -2.70
N VAL A 42 -6.76 -6.34 -2.27
CA VAL A 42 -6.85 -5.70 -0.95
C VAL A 42 -7.18 -4.22 -1.14
N GLU A 43 -8.18 -3.74 -0.42
CA GLU A 43 -8.56 -2.32 -0.44
C GLU A 43 -7.77 -1.53 0.61
N CYS A 44 -7.33 -0.34 0.23
CA CYS A 44 -6.59 0.59 1.07
C CYS A 44 -7.17 1.99 0.91
N GLU A 45 -7.38 2.68 2.03
CA GLU A 45 -7.89 4.06 2.08
C GLU A 45 -6.77 5.09 2.34
N SER A 46 -5.55 4.62 2.59
CA SER A 46 -4.39 5.42 2.94
C SER A 46 -3.22 5.07 2.01
N ALA A 47 -2.52 6.11 1.55
CA ALA A 47 -1.30 6.00 0.76
C ALA A 47 -0.26 5.08 1.45
N THR A 48 -0.02 5.29 2.75
CA THR A 48 0.96 4.50 3.51
C THR A 48 0.60 3.02 3.55
N TRP A 49 -0.67 2.70 3.77
CA TRP A 49 -1.15 1.31 3.78
C TRP A 49 -1.08 0.67 2.39
N ALA A 50 -1.42 1.42 1.34
CA ALA A 50 -1.32 0.94 -0.03
C ALA A 50 0.13 0.58 -0.41
N VAL A 51 1.10 1.44 -0.08
CA VAL A 51 2.53 1.18 -0.33
C VAL A 51 3.01 -0.01 0.51
N ALA A 52 2.65 -0.07 1.79
CA ALA A 52 3.05 -1.17 2.67
C ALA A 52 2.54 -2.52 2.15
N GLU A 53 1.27 -2.59 1.75
CA GLU A 53 0.67 -3.78 1.16
C GLU A 53 1.30 -4.14 -0.18
N LEU A 54 1.61 -3.14 -1.01
CA LEU A 54 2.29 -3.36 -2.29
C LEU A 54 3.66 -4.01 -2.08
N CYS A 55 4.48 -3.46 -1.19
CA CYS A 55 5.79 -4.00 -0.84
C CYS A 55 5.68 -5.41 -0.24
N ARG A 56 4.68 -5.64 0.63
CA ARG A 56 4.42 -6.97 1.20
C ARG A 56 4.06 -7.98 0.11
N MET A 57 3.17 -7.63 -0.81
CA MET A 57 2.80 -8.52 -1.93
C MET A 57 3.99 -8.81 -2.84
N HIS A 58 4.76 -7.78 -3.20
CA HIS A 58 5.95 -7.89 -4.03
C HIS A 58 7.01 -8.82 -3.45
N THR A 59 7.26 -8.75 -2.15
CA THR A 59 8.24 -9.62 -1.46
C THR A 59 7.75 -11.05 -1.23
N SER A 60 6.43 -11.25 -1.12
CA SER A 60 5.86 -12.56 -0.75
C SER A 60 5.86 -13.59 -1.89
N ASP A 61 5.81 -13.14 -3.14
CA ASP A 61 5.74 -14.01 -4.31
C ASP A 61 6.20 -13.25 -5.56
N ALA A 62 7.41 -13.54 -6.03
CA ALA A 62 8.01 -12.84 -7.16
C ALA A 62 7.44 -13.29 -8.53
N GLU A 63 6.77 -14.45 -8.59
CA GLU A 63 6.23 -14.97 -9.85
C GLU A 63 4.81 -14.42 -10.13
N THR A 64 4.07 -14.08 -9.09
CA THR A 64 2.72 -13.55 -9.23
C THR A 64 2.75 -12.04 -9.57
N PRO A 65 2.12 -11.61 -10.69
CA PRO A 65 2.03 -10.18 -11.02
C PRO A 65 1.34 -9.37 -9.93
N VAL A 66 1.93 -8.22 -9.57
CA VAL A 66 1.40 -7.29 -8.57
C VAL A 66 0.97 -5.99 -9.25
N ILE A 67 -0.23 -5.52 -8.91
CA ILE A 67 -0.84 -4.32 -9.48
C ILE A 67 -1.14 -3.31 -8.37
N LEU A 68 -0.73 -2.06 -8.55
CA LEU A 68 -1.24 -0.92 -7.80
C LEU A 68 -2.36 -0.26 -8.62
N LEU A 69 -3.60 -0.29 -8.12
CA LEU A 69 -4.76 0.28 -8.79
C LEU A 69 -5.26 1.51 -8.06
N LEU A 70 -5.19 2.67 -8.73
CA LEU A 70 -5.68 3.94 -8.22
C LEU A 70 -7.12 4.17 -8.70
N VAL A 71 -8.06 4.30 -7.77
CA VAL A 71 -9.46 4.61 -8.09
C VAL A 71 -9.68 6.12 -7.96
N ASN A 72 -10.01 6.78 -9.07
CA ASN A 72 -10.20 8.23 -9.17
C ASN A 72 -8.98 9.01 -8.62
N PRO A 73 -7.82 8.99 -9.30
CA PRO A 73 -6.56 9.54 -8.79
C PRO A 73 -6.64 11.03 -8.44
N LYS A 74 -7.53 11.80 -9.08
CA LYS A 74 -7.77 13.22 -8.74
C LYS A 74 -8.29 13.43 -7.32
N ALA A 75 -8.90 12.41 -6.71
CA ALA A 75 -9.38 12.43 -5.33
C ALA A 75 -8.35 11.88 -4.33
N LEU A 76 -7.19 11.39 -4.80
CA LEU A 76 -6.15 10.79 -3.98
C LEU A 76 -5.03 11.81 -3.75
N VAL A 77 -4.87 12.25 -2.51
CA VAL A 77 -3.77 13.14 -2.14
C VAL A 77 -2.45 12.37 -2.21
N GLY A 78 -1.48 12.90 -2.95
CA GLY A 78 -0.15 12.30 -3.07
C GLY A 78 -0.07 11.14 -4.07
N ALA A 79 -0.98 11.10 -5.06
CA ALA A 79 -1.07 9.97 -6.00
C ALA A 79 0.22 9.74 -6.79
N GLU A 80 0.83 10.81 -7.28
CA GLU A 80 2.06 10.77 -8.06
C GLU A 80 3.24 10.29 -7.20
N GLU A 81 3.34 10.78 -5.97
CA GLU A 81 4.36 10.37 -5.00
C GLU A 81 4.25 8.90 -4.64
N VAL A 82 3.03 8.37 -4.46
CA VAL A 82 2.81 6.94 -4.21
C VAL A 82 3.23 6.11 -5.42
N VAL A 83 2.95 6.54 -6.65
CA VAL A 83 3.40 5.84 -7.86
C VAL A 83 4.92 5.85 -7.98
N ALA A 84 5.58 6.98 -7.67
CA ALA A 84 7.04 7.09 -7.64
C ALA A 84 7.68 6.22 -6.53
N VAL A 85 7.05 6.13 -5.37
CA VAL A 85 7.48 5.23 -4.29
C VAL A 85 7.27 3.77 -4.71
N ALA A 86 6.14 3.45 -5.34
CA ALA A 86 5.86 2.11 -5.85
C ALA A 86 6.89 1.66 -6.89
N SER A 87 7.28 2.51 -7.84
CA SER A 87 8.31 2.16 -8.83
C SER A 87 9.67 1.92 -8.19
N ARG A 88 9.99 2.62 -7.09
CA ARG A 88 11.25 2.44 -6.36
C ARG A 88 11.30 1.17 -5.51
N TYR A 89 10.23 0.85 -4.78
CA TYR A 89 10.22 -0.24 -3.80
C TYR A 89 9.58 -1.54 -4.31
N ALA A 90 8.79 -1.47 -5.38
CA ALA A 90 8.17 -2.60 -6.05
C ALA A 90 8.30 -2.45 -7.59
N PRO A 91 9.53 -2.48 -8.14
CA PRO A 91 9.80 -2.14 -9.55
C PRO A 91 9.09 -3.04 -10.57
N HIS A 92 8.71 -4.25 -10.17
CA HIS A 92 7.94 -5.18 -11.03
C HIS A 92 6.43 -5.01 -10.91
N ALA A 93 5.95 -4.14 -10.00
CA ALA A 93 4.53 -3.84 -9.91
C ALA A 93 4.09 -2.93 -11.06
N SER A 94 2.92 -3.22 -11.62
CA SER A 94 2.30 -2.35 -12.62
C SER A 94 1.35 -1.35 -11.93
N ALA A 95 1.38 -0.08 -12.33
CA ALA A 95 0.45 0.93 -11.83
C ALA A 95 -0.69 1.17 -12.84
N TRP A 96 -1.93 1.16 -12.37
CA TRP A 96 -3.15 1.24 -13.18
C TRP A 96 -4.08 2.30 -12.57
N VAL A 97 -4.87 2.95 -13.41
CA VAL A 97 -5.88 3.94 -13.01
C VAL A 97 -7.25 3.48 -13.46
N TYR A 98 -8.22 3.60 -12.56
CA TYR A 98 -9.64 3.48 -12.87
C TYR A 98 -10.33 4.84 -12.68
N GLU A 99 -10.98 5.32 -13.74
CA GLU A 99 -11.80 6.53 -13.77
C GLU A 99 -13.09 6.23 -14.55
N GLU A 100 -14.24 6.25 -13.88
CA GLU A 100 -15.55 5.90 -14.48
C GLU A 100 -15.92 6.81 -15.66
N GLU A 101 -15.46 8.05 -15.65
CA GLU A 101 -15.75 9.06 -16.68
C GLU A 101 -14.93 8.86 -17.97
N ASN A 102 -13.94 7.97 -17.99
CA ASN A 102 -13.07 7.74 -19.15
C ASN A 102 -13.49 6.51 -19.97
N ASP A 103 -13.18 6.52 -21.27
CA ASP A 103 -13.36 5.38 -22.18
C ASP A 103 -12.03 4.99 -22.86
N PRO A 104 -11.39 3.85 -22.51
CA PRO A 104 -11.83 2.88 -21.50
C PRO A 104 -11.60 3.38 -20.06
N PRO A 105 -12.40 2.94 -19.07
CA PRO A 105 -12.31 3.42 -17.69
C PRO A 105 -11.06 2.93 -16.96
N LEU A 106 -10.48 1.81 -17.40
CA LEU A 106 -9.28 1.21 -16.82
C LEU A 106 -8.10 1.39 -17.77
N ARG A 107 -7.04 2.05 -17.31
CA ARG A 107 -5.84 2.36 -18.10
C ARG A 107 -4.58 2.01 -17.32
N ALA A 108 -3.58 1.45 -17.98
CA ALA A 108 -2.26 1.33 -17.38
C ALA A 108 -1.64 2.74 -17.30
N LEU A 109 -1.04 3.07 -16.16
CA LEU A 109 -0.09 4.17 -16.13
C LEU A 109 1.15 3.65 -16.85
N SER A 110 1.44 4.22 -18.02
CA SER A 110 2.75 4.04 -18.64
C SER A 110 3.76 4.38 -17.57
N GLN A 111 4.56 3.39 -17.16
CA GLN A 111 5.68 3.65 -16.28
C GLN A 111 6.42 4.83 -16.90
N LEU A 112 6.76 5.84 -16.09
CA LEU A 112 7.65 6.95 -16.47
C LEU A 112 9.06 6.40 -16.69
N SER A 113 9.16 5.34 -17.47
CA SER A 113 10.36 4.65 -17.88
C SER A 113 11.06 5.62 -18.83
N ASP A 114 12.18 6.14 -18.33
CA ASP A 114 13.35 6.53 -19.11
C ASP A 114 13.42 7.95 -19.73
N GLU A 115 12.49 8.87 -19.47
CA GLU A 115 12.62 10.24 -20.02
C GLU A 115 13.15 11.32 -19.05
N ASN A 116 13.45 10.98 -17.79
CA ASN A 116 13.88 11.98 -16.80
C ASN A 116 15.33 11.85 -16.28
N GLU A 117 16.17 11.01 -16.91
CA GLU A 117 17.61 10.93 -16.58
C GLU A 117 18.48 11.90 -17.40
N GLU A 118 17.94 12.68 -18.34
CA GLU A 118 18.73 13.59 -19.20
C GLU A 118 18.61 15.10 -18.86
N GLN A 119 18.17 15.48 -17.65
CA GLN A 119 18.09 16.90 -17.23
C GLN A 119 18.82 17.28 -15.92
N CYS A 120 19.84 16.51 -15.52
CA CYS A 120 20.80 16.95 -14.50
C CYS A 120 22.21 17.27 -15.04
N GLU A 121 22.45 17.20 -16.35
CA GLU A 121 23.75 17.47 -16.96
C GLU A 121 23.83 18.79 -17.75
N GLN A 122 23.03 19.81 -17.39
CA GLN A 122 23.17 21.15 -17.98
C GLN A 122 22.96 22.27 -16.96
N SER A 123 23.47 22.10 -15.74
CA SER A 123 23.88 23.26 -14.94
C SER A 123 25.35 23.53 -15.23
N ASP A 124 25.55 24.35 -16.25
CA ASP A 124 26.62 25.31 -16.40
C ASP A 124 27.93 24.98 -15.68
N SER A 125 28.88 24.53 -16.49
CA SER A 125 30.31 24.85 -16.39
C SER A 125 30.54 26.32 -16.00
N MET A 126 30.39 26.65 -14.72
CA MET A 126 31.06 27.80 -14.11
C MET A 126 32.35 27.29 -13.48
N ASP A 127 33.42 27.49 -14.22
CA ASP A 127 34.79 27.53 -13.76
C ASP A 127 34.88 28.33 -12.44
N MET A 128 34.84 27.61 -11.32
CA MET A 128 35.20 28.13 -10.00
C MET A 128 36.62 27.67 -9.71
N SER A 129 37.55 28.19 -10.51
CA SER A 129 38.93 28.39 -10.08
C SER A 129 38.96 29.34 -8.87
N ALA A 130 38.68 28.82 -7.67
CA ALA A 130 38.92 29.56 -6.42
C ALA A 130 39.08 28.63 -5.22
N GLY A 131 40.32 28.16 -5.03
CA GLY A 131 40.96 28.08 -3.72
C GLY A 131 40.30 27.22 -2.65
N LEU A 132 40.67 25.93 -2.62
CA LEU A 132 40.63 25.11 -1.41
C LEU A 132 41.49 25.77 -0.32
N ARG A 133 40.86 26.50 0.59
CA ARG A 133 41.45 26.76 1.91
C ARG A 133 41.08 25.60 2.81
N LEU A 134 42.09 24.76 3.05
CA LEU A 134 42.13 23.76 4.10
C LEU A 134 41.85 24.48 5.43
N ILE A 135 40.62 24.36 5.93
CA ILE A 135 40.28 24.75 7.30
C ILE A 135 40.50 23.50 8.14
N ASP A 136 41.68 23.43 8.73
CA ASP A 136 41.96 22.64 9.92
C ASP A 136 41.25 23.37 11.06
N ASP A 137 40.11 22.85 11.52
CA ASP A 137 39.51 23.33 12.76
C ASP A 137 38.84 22.19 13.54
N SER A 138 39.66 21.67 14.45
CA SER A 138 39.31 21.51 15.86
C SER A 138 38.01 20.76 16.16
N ALA A 139 38.18 19.49 16.50
CA ALA A 139 37.20 18.70 17.24
C ALA A 139 36.94 19.33 18.63
N PRO A 140 35.68 19.60 19.01
CA PRO A 140 35.29 19.61 20.40
C PRO A 140 34.91 18.19 20.82
N GLU A 141 35.78 17.56 21.60
CA GLU A 141 35.41 16.47 22.50
C GLU A 141 34.40 17.03 23.51
N GLY A 142 33.12 16.89 23.18
CA GLY A 142 31.99 17.28 23.99
C GLY A 142 31.23 16.05 24.42
N GLU A 143 31.82 15.29 25.35
CA GLU A 143 31.12 14.28 26.13
C GLU A 143 29.98 14.96 26.89
N SER A 144 28.75 14.63 26.54
CA SER A 144 27.56 14.98 27.32
C SER A 144 26.53 13.89 27.08
N GLU A 145 26.66 12.84 27.88
CA GLU A 145 25.72 11.77 28.09
C GLU A 145 24.61 12.29 29.03
N PRO A 146 23.38 12.52 28.55
CA PRO A 146 22.25 12.64 29.46
C PRO A 146 21.71 11.25 29.78
N ASP A 147 22.03 10.81 31.00
CA ASP A 147 21.32 9.78 31.76
C ASP A 147 19.82 10.11 31.76
N ASN A 148 19.07 9.56 30.79
CA ASN A 148 17.63 9.70 30.74
C ASN A 148 17.01 8.40 31.25
N GLN A 149 16.69 8.43 32.54
CA GLN A 149 15.99 7.38 33.27
C GLN A 149 14.80 6.80 32.48
N PRO A 150 14.63 5.47 32.46
CA PRO A 150 13.39 4.87 32.01
C PRO A 150 12.30 5.15 33.06
N SER A 151 11.46 6.15 32.78
CA SER A 151 10.23 6.35 33.54
C SER A 151 9.30 5.17 33.25
N GLY A 152 9.08 4.36 34.28
CA GLY A 152 8.19 3.21 34.23
C GLY A 152 6.77 3.61 33.84
N CYS A 153 6.30 3.10 32.71
CA CYS A 153 4.89 3.07 32.38
C CYS A 153 4.36 1.72 32.84
N GLU A 154 3.58 1.76 33.91
CA GLU A 154 2.88 0.64 34.50
C GLU A 154 2.16 -0.21 33.44
N THR A 155 2.39 -1.52 33.55
CA THR A 155 1.63 -2.59 32.89
C THR A 155 0.17 -2.53 33.30
N GLY A 156 -0.64 -1.76 32.57
CA GLY A 156 -2.10 -1.88 32.52
C GLY A 156 -2.49 -3.12 31.73
N GLN A 157 -2.31 -4.29 32.33
CA GLN A 157 -2.67 -5.59 31.78
C GLN A 157 -4.20 -5.77 31.89
N THR A 158 -4.96 -5.15 30.99
CA THR A 158 -6.38 -5.47 30.81
C THR A 158 -6.49 -6.66 29.86
N SER A 159 -6.67 -7.83 30.45
CA SER A 159 -7.02 -9.06 29.75
C SER A 159 -8.19 -8.81 28.79
N PRO A 160 -8.06 -9.03 27.48
CA PRO A 160 -9.23 -9.09 26.62
C PRO A 160 -10.04 -10.32 27.05
N SER A 161 -11.25 -10.08 27.52
CA SER A 161 -12.23 -11.11 27.81
C SER A 161 -12.35 -12.04 26.61
N VAL A 162 -11.87 -13.27 26.80
CA VAL A 162 -12.05 -14.37 25.88
C VAL A 162 -13.54 -14.68 25.91
N LEU A 163 -14.30 -14.20 24.92
CA LEU A 163 -15.64 -14.69 24.70
C LEU A 163 -15.53 -16.19 24.41
N SER A 164 -16.11 -16.98 25.30
CA SER A 164 -16.16 -18.44 25.21
C SER A 164 -16.72 -18.86 23.85
N ARG A 165 -16.06 -19.85 23.24
CA ARG A 165 -16.38 -20.47 21.95
C ARG A 165 -17.80 -21.06 21.86
N ASP A 166 -18.53 -21.14 22.97
CA ASP A 166 -19.87 -21.71 23.06
C ASP A 166 -21.03 -20.74 22.74
N GLU A 167 -20.80 -19.42 22.66
CA GLU A 167 -21.93 -18.47 22.42
C GLU A 167 -22.29 -18.24 20.93
N LEU A 168 -21.51 -18.73 19.97
CA LEU A 168 -21.82 -18.54 18.53
C LEU A 168 -22.72 -19.63 17.92
N ALA A 169 -23.10 -20.67 18.69
CA ALA A 169 -23.95 -21.75 18.18
C ALA A 169 -25.46 -21.42 18.20
N SER A 170 -25.88 -20.31 18.82
CA SER A 170 -27.30 -20.02 19.06
C SER A 170 -27.94 -19.03 18.07
N LEU A 171 -27.19 -18.46 17.13
CA LEU A 171 -27.75 -17.50 16.18
C LEU A 171 -28.11 -18.15 14.83
N LYS A 172 -29.38 -18.58 14.81
CA LYS A 172 -30.33 -18.27 13.73
C LYS A 172 -30.26 -19.16 12.49
N ARG A 173 -30.95 -20.30 12.57
CA ARG A 173 -31.54 -20.97 11.40
C ARG A 173 -32.59 -20.02 10.79
N PRO A 174 -32.48 -19.60 9.52
CA PRO A 174 -33.61 -19.01 8.83
C PRO A 174 -34.69 -20.08 8.66
N GLU A 175 -35.91 -19.77 9.13
CA GLU A 175 -37.11 -20.54 8.83
C GLU A 175 -37.23 -20.73 7.31
N GLN A 176 -37.32 -21.99 6.89
CA GLN A 176 -37.79 -22.35 5.56
C GLN A 176 -39.24 -21.88 5.45
N VAL A 177 -39.47 -20.76 4.77
CA VAL A 177 -40.77 -20.43 4.21
C VAL A 177 -41.04 -21.45 3.11
N ARG A 178 -42.00 -22.34 3.36
CA ARG A 178 -42.57 -23.23 2.35
C ARG A 178 -43.50 -22.40 1.47
N ASP A 179 -43.17 -22.30 0.19
CA ASP A 179 -44.13 -21.88 -0.83
C ASP A 179 -45.26 -22.92 -0.94
N PRO A 180 -46.54 -22.52 -0.89
CA PRO A 180 -47.64 -23.39 -1.26
C PRO A 180 -47.71 -23.51 -2.80
N GLU A 181 -47.65 -24.74 -3.28
CA GLU A 181 -48.00 -25.14 -4.64
C GLU A 181 -49.45 -24.78 -5.01
N ALA A 182 -49.59 -24.36 -6.27
CA ALA A 182 -50.74 -24.47 -7.19
C ALA A 182 -52.02 -23.65 -6.91
#